data_AF-A0A327UL15-F1
#
_entry.id   AF-A0A327UL15-F1
#
_cell.length_a   1.000
_cell.length_b   1.000
_cell.length_c   1.000
_cell.angle_alpha   90.00
_cell.angle_beta   90.00
_cell.angle_gamma   90.00
#
_symmetry.space_group_name_H-M   'P 1'
#
loop_
_entity.id
_entity.type
_entity.pdbx_description
1 polymer ?
#
loop_
_entity_poly.entity_id
_entity_poly.type
_entity_poly.pdbx_seq_one_letter_code
_entity_poly.pdbx_strand_id
1 'polypeptide(L)'
;MRKIPRAAHRLLVFGWLQARCCAFAVALLGGIAASRLLPELPVARYDIVLVYGLALAVLARRLGWDSARDTAVIAACHVIGLLFELVKVRLGSWSYPEPAVTKIAGVPLYGGFLYSAVGSYVCRAWSLLGLRLTGYRPRAMAALSCAVYVNFFTHHWLPDARWLLAALLLCATAGTWVHYTVGDGRYRMPLALTFSLIGFFLWVAENAATYAGAWSYPDQLDGWQPVSPAKAGAWALLISVTFVLAAWSRKGADQDAYEPPETGNRKRRFPGAAAVRLPGAVAARPLPPSGGHLPPREAAGALPGAETEDVRDRGTEDAA
;
A
#
# COMPACT_ATOMS: atom_id res chain seq x y z
N MET A 1 -1.97 -29.69 -23.72
CA MET A 1 -2.24 -28.60 -22.73
C MET A 1 -3.38 -27.73 -23.26
N ARG A 2 -4.57 -27.75 -22.65
CA ARG A 2 -5.73 -26.93 -23.10
C ARG A 2 -5.40 -25.44 -22.92
N LYS A 3 -5.55 -24.64 -23.98
CA LYS A 3 -5.35 -23.18 -23.92
C LYS A 3 -6.39 -22.58 -22.97
N ILE A 4 -5.95 -21.92 -21.90
CA ILE A 4 -6.83 -21.18 -21.00
C ILE A 4 -7.57 -20.11 -21.83
N PRO A 5 -8.91 -19.99 -21.73
CA PRO A 5 -9.65 -18.94 -22.42
C PRO A 5 -9.10 -17.56 -22.06
N ARG A 6 -9.00 -16.64 -23.02
CA ARG A 6 -8.43 -15.29 -22.81
C ARG A 6 -9.08 -14.54 -21.64
N ALA A 7 -10.38 -14.73 -21.41
CA ALA A 7 -11.10 -14.15 -20.29
C ALA A 7 -10.65 -14.71 -18.94
N ALA A 8 -10.52 -16.04 -18.82
CA ALA A 8 -10.04 -16.69 -17.60
C ALA A 8 -8.59 -16.29 -17.29
N HIS A 9 -7.73 -16.20 -18.31
CA HIS A 9 -6.35 -15.71 -18.13
C HIS A 9 -6.33 -14.27 -17.59
N ARG A 10 -7.14 -13.37 -18.13
CA ARG A 10 -7.25 -11.98 -17.65
C ARG A 10 -7.77 -11.90 -16.21
N LEU A 11 -8.75 -12.73 -15.86
CA LEU A 11 -9.26 -12.80 -14.49
C LEU A 11 -8.17 -13.27 -13.51
N LEU A 12 -7.37 -14.26 -13.89
CA LEU A 12 -6.22 -14.72 -13.08
C LEU A 12 -5.17 -13.61 -12.93
N VAL A 13 -4.84 -12.87 -13.99
CA VAL A 13 -3.91 -11.73 -13.91
C VAL A 13 -4.47 -10.62 -13.02
N PHE A 14 -5.76 -10.32 -13.12
CA PHE A 14 -6.41 -9.35 -12.23
C PHE A 14 -6.37 -9.82 -10.77
N GLY A 15 -6.71 -11.08 -10.50
CA GLY A 15 -6.64 -11.67 -9.16
C GLY A 15 -5.21 -11.63 -8.59
N TRP A 16 -4.20 -11.92 -9.42
CA TRP A 16 -2.80 -11.80 -9.03
C TRP A 16 -2.40 -10.36 -8.70
N LEU A 17 -2.84 -9.37 -9.49
CA LEU A 17 -2.61 -7.96 -9.19
C LEU A 17 -3.29 -7.53 -7.89
N GLN A 18 -4.52 -7.99 -7.63
CA GLN A 18 -5.21 -7.76 -6.36
C GLN A 18 -4.45 -8.37 -5.18
N ALA A 19 -3.98 -9.62 -5.30
CA ALA A 19 -3.15 -10.26 -4.28
C ALA A 19 -1.85 -9.47 -4.01
N ARG A 20 -1.21 -8.93 -5.05
CA ARG A 20 -0.03 -8.05 -4.91
C ARG A 20 -0.37 -6.71 -4.23
N CYS A 21 -1.57 -6.18 -4.41
CA CYS A 21 -2.04 -5.00 -3.68
C CYS A 21 -2.23 -5.33 -2.20
N CYS A 22 -2.72 -6.54 -1.89
CA CYS A 22 -2.91 -7.04 -0.53
C CYS A 22 -1.62 -7.52 0.17
N ALA A 23 -0.44 -7.41 -0.45
CA ALA A 23 0.79 -8.00 0.09
C ALA A 23 1.09 -7.58 1.53
N PHE A 24 0.94 -6.30 1.87
CA PHE A 24 1.10 -5.81 3.24
C PHE A 24 0.06 -6.42 4.18
N ALA A 25 -1.22 -6.44 3.78
CA ALA A 25 -2.30 -6.97 4.60
C ALA A 25 -2.14 -8.47 4.88
N VAL A 26 -1.77 -9.25 3.86
CA VAL A 26 -1.51 -10.69 3.98
C VAL A 26 -0.29 -10.94 4.86
N ALA A 27 0.78 -10.17 4.70
CA ALA A 27 1.97 -10.30 5.55
C ALA A 27 1.65 -9.93 7.02
N LEU A 28 0.90 -8.84 7.26
CA LEU A 28 0.49 -8.43 8.59
C LEU A 28 -0.37 -9.50 9.27
N LEU A 29 -1.42 -9.95 8.58
CA LEU A 29 -2.33 -10.97 9.09
C LEU A 29 -1.63 -12.32 9.30
N GLY A 30 -0.75 -12.71 8.38
CA GLY A 30 0.09 -13.89 8.51
C GLY A 30 1.01 -13.81 9.73
N GLY A 31 1.59 -12.64 10.01
CA GLY A 31 2.38 -12.43 11.22
C GLY A 31 1.56 -12.48 12.51
N ILE A 32 0.34 -11.94 12.51
CA ILE A 32 -0.60 -12.08 13.63
C ILE A 32 -0.91 -13.56 13.88
N ALA A 33 -1.26 -14.32 12.83
CA ALA A 33 -1.55 -15.75 12.95
C ALA A 33 -0.33 -16.54 13.43
N ALA A 34 0.84 -16.30 12.82
CA ALA A 34 2.10 -16.97 13.18
C ALA A 34 2.54 -16.65 14.61
N SER A 35 2.26 -15.44 15.11
CA SER A 35 2.60 -15.07 16.49
C SER A 35 1.89 -15.92 17.55
N ARG A 36 0.79 -16.61 17.20
CA ARG A 36 0.12 -17.58 18.09
C ARG A 36 0.91 -18.88 18.28
N LEU A 37 1.86 -19.15 17.39
CA LEU A 37 2.73 -20.33 17.44
C LEU A 37 3.99 -20.09 18.27
N LEU A 38 4.22 -18.85 18.72
CA LEU A 38 5.35 -18.52 19.57
C LEU A 38 5.16 -19.17 20.95
N PRO A 39 6.23 -19.67 21.58
CA PRO A 39 6.18 -20.06 22.98
C PRO A 39 5.88 -18.84 23.86
N GLU A 40 5.60 -19.07 25.14
CA GLU A 40 5.50 -17.97 26.10
C GLU A 40 6.83 -17.22 26.18
N LEU A 41 6.79 -15.94 25.83
CA LEU A 41 7.93 -15.04 25.85
C LEU A 41 7.73 -14.01 26.96
N PRO A 42 8.81 -13.43 27.53
CA PRO A 42 8.73 -12.34 28.51
C PRO A 42 8.23 -11.01 27.90
N VAL A 43 7.76 -11.02 26.66
CA VAL A 43 7.22 -9.88 25.92
C VAL A 43 5.82 -10.25 25.46
N ALA A 44 4.86 -9.36 25.67
CA ALA A 44 3.48 -9.64 25.29
C ALA A 44 3.33 -9.75 23.76
N ARG A 45 2.50 -10.69 23.30
CA ARG A 45 2.34 -11.01 21.87
C ARG A 45 1.95 -9.78 21.04
N TYR A 46 1.07 -8.93 21.56
CA TYR A 46 0.65 -7.71 20.87
C TYR A 46 1.78 -6.69 20.68
N ASP A 47 2.74 -6.63 21.60
CA ASP A 47 3.94 -5.79 21.43
C ASP A 47 4.87 -6.38 20.36
N ILE A 48 4.97 -7.71 20.26
CA ILE A 48 5.70 -8.39 19.18
C ILE A 48 5.07 -8.07 17.82
N VAL A 49 3.73 -8.14 17.72
CA VAL A 49 2.99 -7.80 16.50
C VAL A 49 3.17 -6.33 16.14
N LEU A 50 3.25 -5.42 17.11
CA LEU A 50 3.56 -4.01 16.86
C LEU A 50 4.94 -3.84 16.22
N VAL A 51 5.98 -4.46 16.79
CA VAL A 51 7.35 -4.42 16.25
C VAL A 51 7.38 -5.01 14.85
N TYR A 52 6.67 -6.12 14.62
CA TYR A 52 6.52 -6.72 13.30
C TYR A 52 5.84 -5.78 12.30
N GLY A 53 4.75 -5.11 12.68
CA GLY A 53 4.06 -4.13 11.84
C GLY A 53 4.95 -2.95 11.46
N LEU A 54 5.74 -2.43 12.41
CA LEU A 54 6.76 -1.39 12.17
C LEU A 54 7.83 -1.87 11.19
N ALA A 55 8.38 -3.06 11.41
CA ALA A 55 9.37 -3.65 10.51
C ALA A 55 8.81 -3.83 9.09
N LEU A 56 7.55 -4.28 8.98
CA LEU A 56 6.87 -4.43 7.69
C LEU A 56 6.67 -3.10 6.97
N ALA A 57 6.30 -2.03 7.69
CA ALA A 57 6.16 -0.70 7.11
C ALA A 57 7.50 -0.13 6.63
N VAL A 58 8.57 -0.29 7.41
CA VAL A 58 9.93 0.10 7.00
C VAL A 58 10.37 -0.70 5.78
N LEU A 59 10.13 -2.02 5.77
CA LEU A 59 10.50 -2.89 4.65
C LEU A 59 9.72 -2.53 3.39
N ALA A 60 8.41 -2.30 3.47
CA ALA A 60 7.60 -1.86 2.33
C ALA A 60 8.14 -0.56 1.72
N ARG A 61 8.53 0.42 2.55
CA ARG A 61 9.15 1.66 2.09
C ARG A 61 10.51 1.43 1.42
N ARG A 62 11.37 0.58 2.00
CA ARG A 62 12.72 0.28 1.49
C ARG A 62 12.70 -0.54 0.20
N LEU A 63 11.76 -1.47 0.06
CA LEU A 63 11.55 -2.24 -1.16
C LEU A 63 10.87 -1.43 -2.28
N GLY A 64 10.57 -0.15 -2.03
CA GLY A 64 9.94 0.74 -3.01
C GLY A 64 8.49 0.38 -3.31
N TRP A 65 7.80 -0.31 -2.38
CA TRP A 65 6.38 -0.63 -2.54
C TRP A 65 5.50 0.61 -2.41
N ASP A 66 5.90 1.53 -1.55
CA ASP A 66 5.18 2.75 -1.23
C ASP A 66 6.08 3.97 -1.47
N SER A 67 5.58 4.98 -2.19
CA SER A 67 6.23 6.28 -2.30
C SER A 67 6.14 7.04 -0.97
N ALA A 68 6.93 8.11 -0.79
CA ALA A 68 6.82 8.96 0.41
C ALA A 68 5.39 9.49 0.64
N ARG A 69 4.68 9.80 -0.45
CA ARG A 69 3.28 10.21 -0.44
C ARG A 69 2.35 9.07 0.00
N ASP A 70 2.55 7.87 -0.55
CA ASP A 70 1.75 6.70 -0.14
C ASP A 70 2.00 6.38 1.35
N THR A 71 3.24 6.48 1.82
CA THR A 71 3.60 6.31 3.23
C THR A 71 2.88 7.33 4.13
N ALA A 72 2.76 8.59 3.72
CA ALA A 72 2.00 9.59 4.47
C ALA A 72 0.50 9.24 4.56
N VAL A 73 -0.09 8.75 3.47
CA VAL A 73 -1.49 8.27 3.47
C VAL A 73 -1.65 7.05 4.38
N ILE A 74 -0.74 6.08 4.30
CA ILE A 74 -0.75 4.87 5.13
C ILE A 74 -0.60 5.20 6.62
N ALA A 75 0.26 6.17 6.95
CA ALA A 75 0.42 6.68 8.31
C ALA A 75 -0.83 7.44 8.79
N ALA A 76 -1.48 8.22 7.93
CA ALA A 76 -2.75 8.85 8.26
C ALA A 76 -3.84 7.79 8.54
N CYS A 77 -3.91 6.73 7.73
CA CYS A 77 -4.80 5.60 7.99
C CYS A 77 -4.49 4.91 9.32
N HIS A 78 -3.23 4.80 9.72
CA HIS A 78 -2.83 4.26 11.03
C HIS A 78 -3.45 5.06 12.18
N VAL A 79 -3.25 6.38 12.16
CA VAL A 79 -3.72 7.29 13.22
C VAL A 79 -5.24 7.33 13.28
N ILE A 80 -5.89 7.54 12.13
CA ILE A 80 -7.35 7.56 12.00
C ILE A 80 -7.95 6.21 12.43
N GLY A 81 -7.28 5.10 12.11
CA GLY A 81 -7.64 3.77 12.58
C GLY A 81 -7.58 3.64 14.10
N LEU A 82 -6.47 4.02 14.71
CA LEU A 82 -6.31 3.98 16.18
C LEU A 82 -7.35 4.84 16.90
N LEU A 83 -7.64 6.04 16.41
CA LEU A 83 -8.70 6.87 16.98
C LEU A 83 -10.06 6.16 16.95
N PHE A 84 -10.35 5.46 15.85
CA PHE A 84 -11.57 4.67 15.71
C PHE A 84 -11.61 3.50 16.69
N GLU A 85 -10.51 2.75 16.81
CA GLU A 85 -10.38 1.67 17.79
C GLU A 85 -10.59 2.15 19.22
N LEU A 86 -9.99 3.29 19.62
CA LEU A 86 -10.08 3.82 20.98
C LEU A 86 -11.53 4.08 21.42
N VAL A 87 -12.38 4.52 20.49
CA VAL A 87 -13.80 4.74 20.78
C VAL A 87 -14.56 3.41 20.75
N LYS A 88 -14.33 2.58 19.73
CA LYS A 88 -15.13 1.36 19.53
C LYS A 88 -14.84 0.29 20.57
N VAL A 89 -13.61 0.16 21.04
CA VAL A 89 -13.25 -0.72 22.17
C VAL A 89 -13.90 -0.24 23.46
N ARG A 90 -13.89 1.07 23.74
CA ARG A 90 -14.60 1.65 24.91
C ARG A 90 -16.10 1.40 24.90
N LEU A 91 -16.71 1.40 23.72
CA LEU A 91 -18.13 1.09 23.52
C LEU A 91 -18.43 -0.42 23.53
N GLY A 92 -17.45 -1.28 23.80
CA GLY A 92 -17.63 -2.74 23.84
C GLY A 92 -17.96 -3.33 22.47
N SER A 93 -17.67 -2.63 21.37
CA SER A 93 -17.98 -3.15 20.02
C SER A 93 -17.11 -4.36 19.66
N TRP A 94 -15.90 -4.41 20.21
CA TRP A 94 -14.97 -5.54 20.21
C TRP A 94 -13.90 -5.28 21.27
N SER A 95 -13.02 -6.26 21.50
CA SER A 95 -11.93 -6.17 22.46
C SER A 95 -10.63 -6.77 21.93
N TYR A 96 -9.52 -6.37 22.55
CA TYR A 96 -8.22 -7.00 22.39
C TYR A 96 -7.90 -7.74 23.70
N PRO A 97 -8.15 -9.05 23.81
CA PRO A 97 -8.11 -9.75 25.10
C PRO A 97 -6.69 -9.94 25.67
N GLU A 98 -5.67 -10.00 24.82
CA GLU A 98 -4.31 -10.35 25.27
C GLU A 98 -3.53 -9.16 25.83
N PRO A 99 -2.56 -9.36 26.74
CA PRO A 99 -1.79 -8.26 27.31
C PRO A 99 -0.95 -7.51 26.27
N ALA A 100 -0.63 -6.25 26.56
CA ALA A 100 0.39 -5.47 25.87
C ALA A 100 0.84 -4.30 26.76
N VAL A 101 2.11 -3.95 26.72
CA VAL A 101 2.64 -2.71 27.33
C VAL A 101 2.21 -1.50 26.49
N THR A 102 2.17 -1.66 25.17
CA THR A 102 1.77 -0.60 24.22
C THR A 102 0.25 -0.53 24.02
N LYS A 103 -0.52 -0.76 25.08
CA LYS A 103 -1.97 -0.61 25.08
C LYS A 103 -2.38 0.74 25.64
N ILE A 104 -3.24 1.45 24.92
CA ILE A 104 -3.84 2.71 25.36
C ILE A 104 -5.35 2.50 25.42
N ALA A 105 -5.94 2.66 26.60
CA ALA A 105 -7.37 2.48 26.84
C ALA A 105 -7.95 1.17 26.25
N GLY A 106 -7.20 0.07 26.38
CA GLY A 106 -7.58 -1.26 25.87
C GLY A 106 -7.19 -1.55 24.42
N VAL A 107 -6.70 -0.56 23.67
CA VAL A 107 -6.30 -0.69 22.27
C VAL A 107 -4.78 -0.85 22.15
N PRO A 108 -4.26 -1.95 21.60
CA PRO A 108 -2.84 -2.08 21.31
C PRO A 108 -2.46 -1.21 20.10
N LEU A 109 -1.29 -0.59 20.13
CA LEU A 109 -0.85 0.28 19.03
C LEU A 109 -0.74 -0.45 17.68
N TYR A 110 -0.58 -1.79 17.66
CA TYR A 110 -0.59 -2.50 16.37
C TYR A 110 -1.95 -2.45 15.67
N GLY A 111 -3.05 -2.19 16.40
CA GLY A 111 -4.39 -2.08 15.83
C GLY A 111 -4.45 -1.05 14.69
N GLY A 112 -3.65 0.02 14.77
CA GLY A 112 -3.50 0.99 13.69
C GLY A 112 -2.97 0.38 12.40
N PHE A 113 -2.10 -0.64 12.47
CA PHE A 113 -1.56 -1.30 11.28
C PHE A 113 -2.61 -2.09 10.50
N LEU A 114 -3.71 -2.51 11.14
CA LEU A 114 -4.85 -3.08 10.43
C LEU A 114 -5.44 -2.08 9.42
N TYR A 115 -5.51 -0.80 9.80
CA TYR A 115 -5.96 0.29 8.93
C TYR A 115 -4.87 0.73 7.95
N SER A 116 -3.60 0.74 8.38
CA SER A 116 -2.45 0.92 7.46
C SER A 116 -2.48 -0.10 6.33
N ALA A 117 -2.87 -1.34 6.60
CA ALA A 117 -2.98 -2.38 5.59
C ALA A 117 -4.03 -2.05 4.52
N VAL A 118 -5.18 -1.51 4.93
CA VAL A 118 -6.21 -1.01 4.00
C VAL A 118 -5.70 0.18 3.20
N GLY A 119 -5.02 1.14 3.86
CA GLY A 119 -4.38 2.27 3.19
C GLY A 119 -3.34 1.86 2.15
N SER A 120 -2.50 0.87 2.49
CA SER A 120 -1.49 0.32 1.60
C SER A 120 -2.14 -0.38 0.41
N TYR A 121 -3.17 -1.19 0.63
CA TYR A 121 -3.95 -1.80 -0.46
C TYR A 121 -4.45 -0.75 -1.46
N VAL A 122 -5.08 0.33 -0.96
CA VAL A 122 -5.62 1.38 -1.81
C VAL A 122 -4.52 2.10 -2.59
N CYS A 123 -3.41 2.47 -1.93
CA CYS A 123 -2.28 3.12 -2.60
C CYS A 123 -1.64 2.22 -3.66
N ARG A 124 -1.45 0.94 -3.34
CA ARG A 124 -0.90 -0.05 -4.25
C ARG A 124 -1.83 -0.34 -5.41
N ALA A 125 -3.14 -0.37 -5.19
CA ALA A 125 -4.12 -0.51 -6.26
C ALA A 125 -3.97 0.64 -7.26
N TRP A 126 -3.85 1.89 -6.78
CA TRP A 126 -3.59 3.04 -7.64
C TRP A 126 -2.35 2.87 -8.52
N SER A 127 -1.25 2.42 -7.94
CA SER A 127 0.03 2.30 -8.62
C SER A 127 0.12 1.06 -9.53
N LEU A 128 -0.30 -0.11 -9.06
CA LEU A 128 -0.18 -1.38 -9.78
C LEU A 128 -1.24 -1.55 -10.88
N LEU A 129 -2.43 -1.00 -10.69
CA LEU A 129 -3.52 -1.07 -11.66
C LEU A 129 -3.64 0.22 -12.50
N GLY A 130 -2.83 1.24 -12.22
CA GLY A 130 -2.86 2.52 -12.93
C GLY A 130 -4.23 3.21 -12.83
N LEU A 131 -4.77 3.33 -11.62
CA LEU A 131 -6.14 3.80 -11.42
C LEU A 131 -6.30 5.26 -11.85
N ARG A 132 -7.31 5.51 -12.68
CA ARG A 132 -7.76 6.86 -13.05
C ARG A 132 -9.24 7.04 -12.79
N LEU A 133 -9.65 8.26 -12.45
CA LEU A 133 -11.04 8.58 -12.15
C LEU A 133 -11.59 9.57 -13.17
N THR A 134 -12.80 9.32 -13.65
CA THR A 134 -13.58 10.28 -14.45
C THR A 134 -14.88 10.61 -13.73
N GLY A 135 -15.28 11.87 -13.72
CA GLY A 135 -16.51 12.33 -13.04
C GLY A 135 -16.40 12.39 -11.51
N TYR A 136 -15.21 12.23 -10.94
CA TYR A 136 -15.00 12.25 -9.49
C TYR A 136 -15.27 13.63 -8.89
N ARG A 137 -16.07 13.67 -7.82
CA ARG A 137 -16.48 14.90 -7.14
C ARG A 137 -15.74 15.05 -5.80
N PRO A 138 -14.49 15.56 -5.78
CA PRO A 138 -13.62 15.46 -4.61
C PRO A 138 -14.16 16.14 -3.36
N ARG A 139 -14.84 17.30 -3.49
CA ARG A 139 -15.40 18.02 -2.34
C ARG A 139 -16.58 17.27 -1.72
N ALA A 140 -17.52 16.79 -2.55
CA ALA A 140 -18.67 16.00 -2.10
C ALA A 140 -18.23 14.69 -1.45
N MET A 141 -17.28 13.98 -2.07
CA MET A 141 -16.73 12.74 -1.53
C MET A 141 -16.00 12.96 -0.20
N ALA A 142 -15.23 14.05 -0.06
CA ALA A 142 -14.58 14.38 1.20
C ALA A 142 -15.59 14.68 2.32
N ALA A 143 -16.61 15.50 2.04
CA ALA A 143 -17.66 15.80 3.01
C ALA A 143 -18.43 14.54 3.44
N LEU A 144 -18.83 13.70 2.48
CA LEU A 144 -19.56 12.47 2.78
C LEU A 144 -18.70 11.44 3.52
N SER A 145 -17.42 11.30 3.16
CA SER A 145 -16.52 10.37 3.86
C SER A 145 -16.25 10.83 5.29
N CYS A 146 -16.14 12.14 5.52
CA CYS A 146 -16.07 12.71 6.86
C CYS A 146 -17.36 12.42 7.65
N ALA A 147 -18.53 12.64 7.05
CA ALA A 147 -19.82 12.36 7.68
C ALA A 147 -20.00 10.86 8.00
N VAL A 148 -19.54 9.97 7.11
CA VAL A 148 -19.47 8.52 7.37
C VAL A 148 -18.59 8.25 8.57
N TYR A 149 -17.35 8.73 8.58
CA TYR A 149 -16.43 8.50 9.69
C TYR A 149 -17.05 8.97 11.01
N VAL A 150 -17.53 10.23 11.08
CA VAL A 150 -18.19 10.80 12.27
C VAL A 150 -19.40 9.97 12.69
N ASN A 151 -20.31 9.59 11.78
CA ASN A 151 -21.47 8.78 12.16
C ASN A 151 -21.07 7.41 12.72
N PHE A 152 -20.00 6.80 12.21
CA PHE A 152 -19.44 5.57 12.77
C PHE A 152 -18.89 5.74 14.19
N PHE A 153 -18.49 6.94 14.61
CA PHE A 153 -18.24 7.26 16.02
C PHE A 153 -19.52 7.51 16.80
N THR A 154 -20.41 8.33 16.25
CA THR A 154 -21.48 8.95 17.02
C THR A 154 -22.79 8.16 17.04
N HIS A 155 -22.97 7.14 16.20
CA HIS A 155 -24.22 6.36 16.10
C HIS A 155 -24.62 5.62 17.39
N HIS A 156 -23.73 5.59 18.39
CA HIS A 156 -24.09 5.11 19.72
C HIS A 156 -24.96 6.11 20.50
N TRP A 157 -24.83 7.41 20.21
CA TRP A 157 -25.56 8.50 20.86
C TRP A 157 -26.52 9.25 19.93
N LEU A 158 -26.26 9.21 18.62
CA LEU A 158 -27.07 9.81 17.57
C LEU A 158 -27.69 8.70 16.69
N PRO A 159 -28.73 9.02 15.89
CA PRO A 159 -29.27 8.06 14.95
C PRO A 159 -28.22 7.45 14.03
N ASP A 160 -28.34 6.15 13.80
CA ASP A 160 -27.54 5.44 12.80
C ASP A 160 -27.95 5.88 11.40
N ALA A 161 -27.11 6.70 10.77
CA ALA A 161 -27.38 7.32 9.48
C ALA A 161 -26.77 6.54 8.31
N ARG A 162 -26.29 5.31 8.53
CA ARG A 162 -25.56 4.53 7.51
C ARG A 162 -26.34 4.36 6.21
N TRP A 163 -27.65 4.10 6.29
CA TRP A 163 -28.49 3.96 5.08
C TRP A 163 -28.66 5.27 4.31
N LEU A 164 -28.86 6.39 5.01
CA LEU A 164 -28.91 7.71 4.41
C LEU A 164 -27.57 8.06 3.75
N LEU A 165 -26.47 7.85 4.46
CA LEU A 165 -25.12 8.10 3.95
C LEU A 165 -24.77 7.18 2.77
N ALA A 166 -25.24 5.93 2.77
CA ALA A 166 -25.11 5.03 1.63
C ALA A 166 -25.83 5.59 0.39
N ALA A 167 -27.09 6.03 0.54
CA ALA A 167 -27.85 6.64 -0.55
C ALA A 167 -27.15 7.90 -1.09
N LEU A 168 -26.67 8.78 -0.20
CA LEU A 168 -25.93 9.98 -0.59
C LEU A 168 -24.61 9.65 -1.30
N LEU A 169 -23.88 8.62 -0.86
CA LEU A 169 -22.67 8.16 -1.54
C LEU A 169 -22.99 7.57 -2.92
N LEU A 170 -24.10 6.84 -3.08
CA LEU A 170 -24.54 6.37 -4.40
C LEU A 170 -24.82 7.56 -5.34
N CYS A 171 -25.51 8.58 -4.86
CA CYS A 171 -25.75 9.82 -5.63
C CYS A 171 -24.44 10.57 -5.96
N ALA A 172 -23.51 10.65 -5.01
CA ALA A 172 -22.24 11.35 -5.21
C ALA A 172 -21.28 10.61 -6.16
N THR A 173 -21.35 9.27 -6.17
CA THR A 173 -20.54 8.42 -7.05
C THR A 173 -21.21 8.13 -8.39
N ALA A 174 -22.47 8.53 -8.58
CA ALA A 174 -23.17 8.42 -9.85
C ALA A 174 -22.40 9.15 -10.97
N GLY A 175 -22.17 8.45 -12.07
CA GLY A 175 -21.34 8.95 -13.19
C GLY A 175 -19.83 8.96 -12.92
N THR A 176 -19.37 8.52 -11.74
CA THR A 176 -17.94 8.35 -11.46
C THR A 176 -17.47 6.96 -11.86
N TRP A 177 -16.43 6.90 -12.68
CA TRP A 177 -15.82 5.66 -13.16
C TRP A 177 -14.37 5.52 -12.71
N VAL A 178 -14.02 4.32 -12.23
CA VAL A 178 -12.65 3.90 -11.94
C VAL A 178 -12.13 3.14 -13.15
N HIS A 179 -11.11 3.69 -13.80
CA HIS A 179 -10.40 3.06 -14.92
C HIS A 179 -9.16 2.36 -14.40
N TYR A 180 -8.88 1.16 -14.89
CA TYR A 180 -7.76 0.34 -14.46
C TYR A 180 -7.22 -0.53 -15.60
N THR A 181 -5.99 -0.98 -15.47
CA THR A 181 -5.29 -1.78 -16.48
C THR A 181 -4.98 -3.17 -15.96
N VAL A 182 -5.24 -4.19 -16.78
CA VAL A 182 -4.93 -5.61 -16.51
C VAL A 182 -4.24 -6.19 -17.74
N GLY A 183 -2.94 -6.46 -17.63
CA GLY A 183 -2.10 -6.77 -18.80
C GLY A 183 -2.19 -5.65 -19.83
N ASP A 184 -2.50 -5.99 -21.08
CA ASP A 184 -2.66 -5.00 -22.16
C ASP A 184 -4.08 -4.39 -22.23
N GLY A 185 -5.02 -4.85 -21.39
CA GLY A 185 -6.41 -4.41 -21.41
C GLY A 185 -6.68 -3.24 -20.47
N ARG A 186 -7.44 -2.24 -20.93
CA ARG A 186 -7.98 -1.16 -20.09
C ARG A 186 -9.46 -1.40 -19.84
N TYR A 187 -9.85 -1.28 -18.57
CA TYR A 187 -11.17 -1.58 -18.05
C TYR A 187 -11.70 -0.41 -17.23
N ARG A 188 -13.00 -0.40 -16.98
CA ARG A 188 -13.62 0.55 -16.06
C ARG A 188 -14.76 -0.08 -15.28
N MET A 189 -15.03 0.44 -14.09
CA MET A 189 -16.20 0.09 -13.30
C MET A 189 -16.72 1.32 -12.54
N PRO A 190 -18.01 1.36 -12.17
CA PRO A 190 -18.54 2.43 -11.34
C PRO A 190 -17.81 2.50 -9.99
N LEU A 191 -17.59 3.70 -9.45
CA LEU A 191 -16.93 3.86 -8.16
C LEU A 191 -17.73 3.22 -7.02
N ALA A 192 -19.07 3.30 -7.06
CA ALA A 192 -19.94 2.61 -6.11
C ALA A 192 -19.66 1.09 -6.07
N LEU A 193 -19.57 0.44 -7.24
CA LEU A 193 -19.25 -0.99 -7.33
C LEU A 193 -17.86 -1.29 -6.78
N THR A 194 -16.89 -0.40 -7.00
CA THR A 194 -15.53 -0.52 -6.42
C THR A 194 -15.60 -0.58 -4.89
N PHE A 195 -16.36 0.33 -4.26
CA PHE A 195 -16.51 0.34 -2.80
C PHE A 195 -17.26 -0.88 -2.28
N SER A 196 -18.32 -1.33 -2.94
CA SER A 196 -19.03 -2.55 -2.57
C SER A 196 -18.13 -3.79 -2.63
N LEU A 197 -17.32 -3.93 -3.68
CA LEU A 197 -16.39 -5.05 -3.84
C LEU A 197 -15.28 -5.01 -2.78
N ILE A 198 -14.66 -3.85 -2.55
CA ILE A 198 -13.65 -3.72 -1.50
C ILE A 198 -14.27 -4.00 -0.12
N GLY A 199 -15.47 -3.47 0.15
CA GLY A 199 -16.19 -3.72 1.40
C GLY A 199 -16.48 -5.20 1.66
N PHE A 200 -16.86 -5.94 0.62
CA PHE A 200 -17.03 -7.39 0.70
C PHE A 200 -15.71 -8.11 1.04
N PHE A 201 -14.61 -7.79 0.36
CA PHE A 201 -13.31 -8.44 0.65
C PHE A 201 -12.71 -8.00 2.00
N LEU A 202 -13.03 -6.79 2.48
CA LEU A 202 -12.68 -6.37 3.84
C LEU A 202 -13.45 -7.17 4.89
N TRP A 203 -14.73 -7.48 4.65
CA TRP A 203 -15.48 -8.39 5.52
C TRP A 203 -14.86 -9.81 5.54
N VAL A 204 -14.39 -10.32 4.40
CA VAL A 204 -13.63 -11.59 4.35
C VAL A 204 -12.33 -11.49 5.16
N ALA A 205 -11.59 -10.39 5.00
CA ALA A 205 -10.36 -10.15 5.76
C ALA A 205 -10.61 -10.02 7.27
N GLU A 206 -11.71 -9.41 7.66
CA GLU A 206 -12.15 -9.30 9.07
C GLU A 206 -12.46 -10.67 9.68
N ASN A 207 -13.11 -11.58 8.94
CA ASN A 207 -13.30 -12.96 9.39
C ASN A 207 -11.95 -13.67 9.60
N ALA A 208 -11.01 -13.52 8.66
CA ALA A 208 -9.69 -14.11 8.79
C ALA A 208 -8.88 -13.49 9.95
N ALA A 209 -9.02 -12.18 10.19
CA ALA A 209 -8.34 -11.47 11.27
C ALA A 209 -8.88 -11.84 12.66
N THR A 210 -10.20 -11.91 12.82
CA THR A 210 -10.81 -12.40 14.07
C THR A 210 -10.45 -13.86 14.33
N TYR A 211 -10.43 -14.70 13.30
CA TYR A 211 -9.99 -16.09 13.41
C TYR A 211 -8.52 -16.21 13.85
N ALA A 212 -7.65 -15.35 13.32
CA ALA A 212 -6.24 -15.26 13.72
C ALA A 212 -6.03 -14.63 15.11
N GLY A 213 -7.09 -14.23 15.81
CA GLY A 213 -7.00 -13.56 17.12
C GLY A 213 -6.40 -12.16 17.04
N ALA A 214 -6.66 -11.42 15.97
CA ALA A 214 -6.31 -10.01 15.86
C ALA A 214 -7.16 -9.15 16.81
N TRP A 215 -8.44 -9.47 16.98
CA TRP A 215 -9.35 -8.92 18.00
C TRP A 215 -10.52 -9.90 18.15
N SER A 216 -11.38 -9.67 19.14
CA SER A 216 -12.54 -10.51 19.41
C SER A 216 -13.82 -9.69 19.55
N TYR A 217 -14.86 -10.10 18.83
CA TYR A 217 -16.22 -9.61 19.09
C TYR A 217 -16.78 -10.22 20.38
N PRO A 218 -17.77 -9.57 21.04
CA PRO A 218 -18.37 -10.10 22.28
C PRO A 218 -18.93 -11.52 22.14
N ASP A 219 -19.49 -11.83 20.97
CA ASP A 219 -20.07 -13.11 20.61
C ASP A 219 -19.03 -14.14 20.12
N GLN A 220 -17.73 -13.80 20.16
CA GLN A 220 -16.62 -14.67 19.81
C GLN A 220 -15.74 -15.04 21.02
N LEU A 221 -16.07 -14.57 22.23
CA LEU A 221 -15.25 -14.77 23.43
C LEU A 221 -15.19 -16.25 23.85
N ASP A 222 -16.27 -17.01 23.64
CA ASP A 222 -16.36 -18.43 23.99
C ASP A 222 -16.08 -19.37 22.79
N GLY A 223 -15.74 -18.81 21.64
CA GLY A 223 -15.48 -19.58 20.42
C GLY A 223 -15.64 -18.74 19.16
N TRP A 224 -14.84 -19.00 18.13
CA TRP A 224 -14.92 -18.24 16.89
C TRP A 224 -16.20 -18.58 16.11
N GLN A 225 -16.89 -17.54 15.65
CA GLN A 225 -17.97 -17.65 14.67
C GLN A 225 -17.83 -16.57 13.58
N PRO A 226 -18.42 -16.78 12.39
CA PRO A 226 -18.35 -15.80 11.31
C PRO A 226 -18.94 -14.45 11.70
N VAL A 227 -18.26 -13.38 11.31
CA VAL A 227 -18.71 -12.01 11.54
C VAL A 227 -19.96 -11.72 10.70
N SER A 228 -20.96 -11.06 11.30
CA SER A 228 -22.23 -10.71 10.64
C SER A 228 -22.03 -10.12 9.23
N PRO A 229 -22.76 -10.60 8.20
CA PRO A 229 -22.69 -10.08 6.83
C PRO A 229 -23.02 -8.58 6.72
N ALA A 230 -23.77 -8.02 7.67
CA ALA A 230 -24.09 -6.59 7.71
C ALA A 230 -22.83 -5.70 7.78
N LYS A 231 -21.70 -6.24 8.24
CA LYS A 231 -20.41 -5.55 8.29
C LYS A 231 -19.83 -5.27 6.90
N ALA A 232 -20.18 -6.05 5.87
CA ALA A 232 -19.75 -5.77 4.50
C ALA A 232 -20.26 -4.40 4.00
N GLY A 233 -21.52 -4.06 4.31
CA GLY A 233 -22.08 -2.74 4.01
C GLY A 233 -21.39 -1.62 4.77
N ALA A 234 -21.03 -1.87 6.04
CA ALA A 234 -20.27 -0.93 6.84
C ALA A 234 -18.87 -0.65 6.26
N TRP A 235 -18.16 -1.70 5.82
CA TRP A 235 -16.86 -1.55 5.16
C TRP A 235 -16.96 -0.83 3.81
N ALA A 236 -18.03 -1.06 3.04
CA ALA A 236 -18.27 -0.35 1.79
C ALA A 236 -18.45 1.17 2.01
N LEU A 237 -18.94 1.59 3.18
CA LEU A 237 -18.96 3.01 3.56
C LEU A 237 -17.57 3.47 4.02
N LEU A 238 -16.94 2.76 4.95
CA LEU A 238 -15.66 3.17 5.55
C LEU A 238 -14.52 3.26 4.54
N ILE A 239 -14.50 2.43 3.50
CA ILE A 239 -13.47 2.50 2.46
C ILE A 239 -13.45 3.85 1.74
N SER A 240 -14.57 4.58 1.72
CA SER A 240 -14.62 5.94 1.15
C SER A 240 -13.64 6.90 1.82
N VAL A 241 -13.42 6.75 3.15
CA VAL A 241 -12.47 7.56 3.93
C VAL A 241 -11.05 7.35 3.41
N THR A 242 -10.60 6.09 3.36
CA THR A 242 -9.27 5.74 2.86
C THR A 242 -9.10 6.14 1.40
N PHE A 243 -10.13 5.94 0.58
CA PHE A 243 -10.11 6.31 -0.83
C PHE A 243 -9.95 7.82 -1.01
N VAL A 244 -10.67 8.65 -0.23
CA VAL A 244 -10.53 10.11 -0.27
C VAL A 244 -9.13 10.55 0.13
N LEU A 245 -8.55 9.98 1.20
CA LEU A 245 -7.18 10.30 1.63
C LEU A 245 -6.17 10.01 0.51
N ALA A 246 -6.27 8.83 -0.10
CA ALA A 246 -5.40 8.44 -1.21
C ALA A 246 -5.63 9.32 -2.45
N ALA A 247 -6.88 9.59 -2.83
CA ALA A 247 -7.23 10.42 -3.98
C ALA A 247 -6.77 11.88 -3.80
N TRP A 248 -6.88 12.42 -2.58
CA TRP A 248 -6.45 13.79 -2.27
C TRP A 248 -4.94 13.94 -2.44
N SER A 249 -4.16 12.96 -1.97
CA SER A 249 -2.70 12.98 -2.13
C SER A 249 -2.26 13.04 -3.60
N ARG A 250 -3.12 12.62 -4.53
CA ARG A 250 -2.85 12.52 -5.97
C ARG A 250 -3.36 13.72 -6.77
N LYS A 251 -4.05 14.69 -6.15
CA LYS A 251 -4.43 15.96 -6.79
C LYS A 251 -3.17 16.73 -7.18
N GLY A 252 -2.84 16.70 -8.47
CA GLY A 252 -1.68 17.38 -9.04
C GLY A 252 -1.00 16.61 -10.18
N ALA A 253 -1.25 15.31 -10.36
CA ALA A 253 -0.52 14.51 -11.36
C ALA A 253 -1.38 13.86 -12.47
N ASP A 254 -2.70 13.68 -12.28
CA ASP A 254 -3.45 12.73 -13.15
C ASP A 254 -4.93 13.08 -13.41
N GLN A 255 -5.39 14.29 -13.07
CA GLN A 255 -6.80 14.69 -13.26
C GLN A 255 -7.08 15.40 -14.60
N ASP A 256 -6.07 16.01 -15.22
CA ASP A 256 -6.26 16.83 -16.44
C ASP A 256 -5.80 16.14 -17.75
N ALA A 257 -5.24 14.92 -17.68
CA ALA A 257 -4.58 14.27 -18.82
C ALA A 257 -5.30 13.01 -19.33
N TYR A 258 -6.64 12.97 -19.28
CA TYR A 258 -7.39 11.94 -20.00
C TYR A 258 -7.91 12.49 -21.32
N GLU A 259 -7.08 12.35 -22.36
CA GLU A 259 -7.59 12.22 -23.71
C GLU A 259 -8.04 10.76 -23.90
N PRO A 260 -9.30 10.51 -24.31
CA PRO A 260 -9.64 9.19 -24.82
C PRO A 260 -8.70 8.91 -26.02
N PRO A 261 -8.12 7.71 -26.13
CA PRO A 261 -7.34 7.40 -27.32
C PRO A 261 -8.27 7.55 -28.51
N GLU A 262 -7.93 8.44 -29.45
CA GLU A 262 -8.55 8.42 -30.77
C GLU A 262 -8.49 6.98 -31.27
N THR A 263 -9.62 6.49 -31.78
CA THR A 263 -9.72 5.23 -32.51
C THR A 263 -8.91 5.36 -33.80
N GLY A 264 -7.58 5.35 -33.67
CA GLY A 264 -6.62 5.66 -34.70
C GLY A 264 -5.44 4.70 -34.60
N ASN A 265 -5.44 3.74 -35.50
CA ASN A 265 -4.42 2.74 -35.72
C ASN A 265 -2.98 3.30 -35.61
N ARG A 266 -2.29 3.07 -34.49
CA ARG A 266 -0.82 3.19 -34.45
C ARG A 266 -0.24 2.31 -33.35
N LYS A 267 0.59 1.35 -33.78
CA LYS A 267 1.49 0.55 -32.93
C LYS A 267 2.36 1.48 -32.08
N ARG A 268 1.92 1.84 -30.87
CA ARG A 268 2.79 2.44 -29.86
C ARG A 268 3.32 1.33 -28.97
N ARG A 269 4.61 1.05 -29.14
CA ARG A 269 5.39 0.21 -28.24
C ARG A 269 5.43 0.92 -26.89
N PHE A 270 4.76 0.35 -25.89
CA PHE A 270 4.93 0.79 -24.50
C PHE A 270 6.40 0.61 -24.12
N PRO A 271 7.03 1.56 -23.39
CA PRO A 271 8.33 1.30 -22.79
C PRO A 271 8.14 0.15 -21.81
N GLY A 272 8.65 -1.02 -22.20
CA GLY A 272 8.70 -2.19 -21.38
C GLY A 272 9.43 -1.87 -20.08
N ALA A 273 8.97 -2.53 -19.01
CA ALA A 273 9.60 -2.57 -17.70
C ALA A 273 11.11 -2.35 -17.81
N ALA A 274 11.61 -1.30 -17.14
CA ALA A 274 13.03 -1.14 -16.94
C ALA A 274 13.55 -2.44 -16.31
N ALA A 275 14.30 -3.21 -17.09
CA ALA A 275 14.95 -4.40 -16.62
C ALA A 275 15.90 -3.96 -15.49
N VAL A 276 15.63 -4.44 -14.28
CA VAL A 276 16.58 -4.37 -13.18
C VAL A 276 17.86 -5.05 -13.67
N ARG A 277 18.92 -4.27 -13.94
CA ARG A 277 20.25 -4.81 -14.16
C ARG A 277 20.76 -5.36 -12.83
N LEU A 278 20.97 -6.66 -12.76
CA LEU A 278 21.79 -7.29 -11.73
C LEU A 278 23.24 -6.80 -11.92
N PRO A 279 23.93 -6.30 -10.90
CA PRO A 279 25.35 -5.96 -11.00
C PRO A 279 26.16 -7.25 -10.93
N GLY A 280 26.91 -7.57 -11.99
CA GLY A 280 27.85 -8.70 -11.97
C GLY A 280 27.96 -9.46 -13.28
N ALA A 281 28.34 -8.79 -14.36
CA ALA A 281 28.95 -9.46 -15.51
C ALA A 281 29.99 -8.50 -16.09
N VAL A 282 31.25 -8.79 -15.81
CA VAL A 282 32.40 -8.10 -16.41
C VAL A 282 32.35 -8.40 -17.92
N ALA A 283 32.05 -7.38 -18.72
CA ALA A 283 32.08 -7.48 -20.16
C ALA A 283 33.55 -7.58 -20.61
N ALA A 284 33.89 -8.69 -21.27
CA ALA A 284 35.17 -8.84 -21.95
C ALA A 284 35.31 -7.74 -23.02
N ARG A 285 36.42 -7.01 -22.96
CA ARG A 285 36.76 -5.90 -23.86
C ARG A 285 37.11 -6.47 -25.25
N PRO A 286 36.53 -5.97 -26.36
CA PRO A 286 36.95 -6.41 -27.70
C PRO A 286 38.36 -5.91 -28.01
N LEU A 287 39.19 -6.78 -28.60
CA LEU A 287 40.50 -6.44 -29.16
C LEU A 287 40.34 -5.46 -30.34
N PRO A 288 41.23 -4.46 -30.48
CA PRO A 288 41.20 -3.55 -31.63
C PRO A 288 41.69 -4.26 -32.91
N PRO A 289 41.21 -3.84 -34.09
CA PRO A 289 41.65 -4.41 -35.36
C PRO A 289 43.08 -3.95 -35.69
N SER A 290 43.92 -4.92 -36.06
CA SER A 290 45.25 -4.71 -36.63
C SER A 290 45.12 -4.10 -38.02
N GLY A 291 45.37 -2.79 -38.15
CA GLY A 291 45.38 -2.08 -39.41
C GLY A 291 46.47 -1.01 -39.38
N GLY A 292 47.60 -1.31 -40.01
CA GLY A 292 48.75 -0.42 -40.07
C GLY A 292 48.52 0.77 -40.99
N HIS A 293 48.82 1.97 -40.48
CA HIS A 293 49.38 3.06 -41.27
C HIS A 293 50.00 4.09 -40.31
N LEU A 294 51.33 4.12 -40.27
CA LEU A 294 52.13 5.18 -39.66
C LEU A 294 52.32 6.29 -40.70
N PRO A 295 52.07 7.57 -40.38
CA PRO A 295 52.79 8.66 -41.01
C PRO A 295 54.00 9.08 -40.15
N PRO A 296 55.07 9.60 -40.77
CA PRO A 296 56.32 9.86 -40.10
C PRO A 296 56.29 11.21 -39.39
N ARG A 297 56.95 11.34 -38.23
CA ARG A 297 57.49 12.64 -37.82
C ARG A 297 58.80 12.51 -37.07
N GLU A 298 59.70 13.37 -37.49
CA GLU A 298 61.11 13.55 -37.17
C GLU A 298 61.43 13.77 -35.68
N ALA A 299 62.55 13.16 -35.30
CA ALA A 299 63.69 13.70 -34.55
C ALA A 299 63.49 14.69 -33.37
N ALA A 300 63.83 14.18 -32.19
CA ALA A 300 64.83 14.69 -31.23
C ALA A 300 64.67 16.08 -30.56
N GLY A 301 64.64 16.06 -29.23
CA GLY A 301 64.93 17.23 -28.39
C GLY A 301 64.72 17.05 -26.88
N ALA A 302 65.79 16.64 -26.19
CA ALA A 302 66.23 17.01 -24.82
C ALA A 302 65.32 16.82 -23.56
N LEU A 303 65.88 16.08 -22.58
CA LEU A 303 65.66 16.13 -21.11
C LEU A 303 66.39 17.36 -20.48
N PRO A 304 66.47 17.59 -19.14
CA PRO A 304 65.87 16.94 -17.93
C PRO A 304 65.38 17.94 -16.82
N GLY A 305 64.90 17.40 -15.69
CA GLY A 305 64.86 18.07 -14.36
C GLY A 305 63.61 17.62 -13.56
N ALA A 306 63.66 16.63 -12.67
CA ALA A 306 64.28 16.58 -11.35
C ALA A 306 63.69 17.61 -10.36
N GLU A 307 62.73 17.18 -9.53
CA GLU A 307 62.54 17.69 -8.18
C GLU A 307 62.05 16.55 -7.27
N THR A 308 62.89 16.24 -6.29
CA THR A 308 62.69 15.33 -5.17
C THR A 308 62.89 16.16 -3.91
N GLU A 309 61.93 16.16 -2.99
CA GLU A 309 62.07 16.34 -1.54
C GLU A 309 60.65 16.20 -0.97
N ASP A 310 60.27 15.16 -0.23
CA ASP A 310 60.78 14.59 1.04
C ASP A 310 60.33 15.36 2.29
N VAL A 311 60.04 14.54 3.32
CA VAL A 311 60.02 14.81 4.77
C VAL A 311 58.73 15.39 5.35
N ARG A 312 57.90 14.54 6.02
CA ARG A 312 57.73 14.29 7.48
C ARG A 312 57.22 15.52 8.26
N ASP A 313 56.52 15.45 9.38
CA ASP A 313 56.38 14.43 10.43
C ASP A 313 55.17 14.79 11.32
N ARG A 314 54.69 13.78 12.08
CA ARG A 314 54.11 13.79 13.45
C ARG A 314 53.32 15.03 13.97
N GLY A 315 52.22 14.91 14.70
CA GLY A 315 51.76 13.83 15.59
C GLY A 315 51.20 14.46 16.88
N THR A 316 50.19 13.79 17.46
CA THR A 316 49.80 13.73 18.90
C THR A 316 49.38 15.00 19.66
N GLU A 317 48.20 14.93 20.29
CA GLU A 317 47.94 15.11 21.76
C GLU A 317 47.23 16.47 22.00
N ASP A 318 46.30 16.71 22.92
CA ASP A 318 45.45 15.91 23.81
C ASP A 318 44.39 16.87 24.42
N ALA A 319 43.39 16.31 25.10
CA ALA A 319 42.59 16.91 26.20
C ALA A 319 41.64 18.11 25.96
N ALA A 320 40.31 17.85 26.10
CA ALA A 320 39.47 18.28 27.24
C ALA A 320 37.99 17.95 26.99
#